data_AF-A0AA95HBH2-F1
#
_entry.id   AF-A0AA95HBH2-F1
#
_cell.length_a   1.000
_cell.length_b   1.000
_cell.length_c   1.000
_cell.angle_alpha   90.00
_cell.angle_beta   90.00
_cell.angle_gamma   90.00
#
_symmetry.space_group_name_H-M   'P 1'
#
loop_
_entity.id
_entity.type
_entity.pdbx_description
1 polymer ?
#
loop_
_entity_poly.entity_id
_entity_poly.type
_entity_poly.pdbx_seq_one_letter_code
_entity_poly.pdbx_strand_id
1 'polypeptide(L)'
;MIRPDSGVPEAIVPEVLERLYAEFGGRVNSKGYKVLSDCVRVIQGDGVDVDSIGVILQRIQQAGFSTENVAFGMGGGLLQKVNRDTLRFAMKASAMQINGAWRDVYKQPITDAGKHSKRGRLAVIKDAGVIKTIRADALSWESNLLRPVFRNGELLIDDRFDVVRERSNAV
;
A
#
# COMPACT_ATOMS: atom_id res chain seq x y z
N MET A 1 -22.57 -16.25 -1.32
CA MET A 1 -21.12 -16.12 -1.06
C MET A 1 -20.74 -17.13 0.01
N ILE A 2 -19.73 -17.97 -0.25
CA ILE A 2 -19.25 -19.02 0.65
C ILE A 2 -17.94 -18.54 1.27
N ARG A 3 -17.79 -18.73 2.59
CA ARG A 3 -16.62 -18.29 3.35
C ARG A 3 -15.99 -19.46 4.11
N PRO A 4 -14.95 -20.10 3.58
CA PRO A 4 -14.06 -20.91 4.40
C PRO A 4 -13.37 -20.02 5.45
N ASP A 5 -13.23 -20.53 6.67
CA ASP A 5 -12.75 -19.74 7.82
C ASP A 5 -11.74 -20.50 8.71
N SER A 6 -11.17 -21.60 8.19
CA SER A 6 -10.16 -22.39 8.89
C SER A 6 -9.32 -23.23 7.93
N GLY A 7 -8.06 -23.49 8.27
CA GLY A 7 -7.16 -24.41 7.58
C GLY A 7 -6.14 -23.68 6.70
N VAL A 8 -5.53 -24.37 5.73
CA VAL A 8 -4.46 -23.82 4.88
C VAL A 8 -5.08 -23.12 3.66
N PRO A 9 -5.11 -21.77 3.60
CA PRO A 9 -5.89 -21.04 2.59
C PRO A 9 -5.52 -21.40 1.15
N GLU A 10 -4.24 -21.62 0.87
CA GLU A 10 -3.73 -21.97 -0.45
C GLU A 10 -4.18 -23.35 -0.94
N ALA A 11 -4.62 -24.25 -0.05
CA ALA A 11 -5.20 -25.55 -0.40
C ALA A 11 -6.72 -25.50 -0.42
N ILE A 12 -7.32 -24.82 0.57
CA ILE A 12 -8.78 -24.82 0.76
C ILE A 12 -9.50 -24.03 -0.30
N VAL A 13 -8.96 -22.88 -0.73
CA VAL A 13 -9.64 -22.04 -1.71
C VAL A 13 -9.82 -22.78 -3.06
N PRO A 14 -8.78 -23.40 -3.65
CA PRO A 14 -8.95 -24.24 -4.85
C PRO A 14 -9.95 -25.39 -4.67
N GLU A 15 -9.89 -26.11 -3.55
CA GLU A 15 -10.80 -27.23 -3.27
C GLU A 15 -12.26 -26.78 -3.20
N VAL A 16 -12.53 -25.65 -2.53
CA VAL A 16 -13.87 -25.07 -2.47
C VAL A 16 -14.34 -24.67 -3.87
N LEU A 17 -13.48 -24.07 -4.70
CA LEU A 17 -13.82 -23.73 -6.08
C LEU A 17 -14.17 -24.96 -6.91
N GLU A 18 -13.42 -26.05 -6.79
CA GLU A 18 -13.69 -27.31 -7.48
C GLU A 18 -15.05 -27.90 -7.09
N ARG A 19 -15.33 -27.97 -5.78
CA ARG A 19 -16.62 -28.48 -5.27
C ARG A 19 -17.79 -27.63 -5.72
N LEU A 20 -17.64 -26.31 -5.65
CA LEU A 20 -18.70 -25.39 -6.09
C LEU A 20 -18.92 -25.47 -7.59
N TYR A 21 -17.87 -25.65 -8.40
CA TYR A 21 -18.02 -25.80 -9.84
C TYR A 21 -18.67 -27.13 -10.21
N ALA A 22 -18.38 -28.20 -9.46
CA ALA A 22 -19.04 -29.50 -9.66
C ALA A 22 -20.55 -29.44 -9.37
N GLU A 23 -20.94 -28.70 -8.33
CA GLU A 23 -22.35 -28.61 -7.90
C GLU A 23 -23.16 -27.57 -8.68
N PHE A 24 -22.61 -26.37 -8.86
CA PHE A 24 -23.32 -25.23 -9.45
C PHE A 24 -22.99 -25.00 -10.93
N GLY A 25 -21.96 -25.67 -11.44
CA GLY A 25 -21.44 -25.41 -12.78
C GLY A 25 -20.84 -24.00 -12.93
N GLY A 26 -20.69 -23.61 -14.20
CA GLY A 26 -20.09 -22.33 -14.55
C GLY A 26 -19.80 -22.21 -16.04
N ARG A 27 -18.94 -21.26 -16.37
CA ARG A 27 -18.45 -21.02 -17.74
C ARG A 27 -16.93 -21.00 -17.77
N VAL A 28 -16.36 -21.07 -18.96
CA VAL A 28 -14.95 -20.75 -19.21
C VAL A 28 -14.87 -19.38 -19.84
N ASN A 29 -14.05 -18.47 -19.30
CA ASN A 29 -13.89 -17.14 -19.85
C ASN A 29 -12.94 -17.12 -21.06
N SER A 30 -12.81 -15.96 -21.72
CA SER A 30 -11.97 -15.79 -22.91
C SER A 30 -10.46 -16.05 -22.68
N LYS A 31 -10.03 -16.13 -21.41
CA LYS A 31 -8.66 -16.47 -21.02
C LYS A 31 -8.46 -17.95 -20.70
N GLY A 32 -9.49 -18.79 -20.85
CA GLY A 32 -9.42 -20.23 -20.61
C GLY A 32 -9.62 -20.66 -19.15
N TYR A 33 -10.08 -19.76 -18.27
CA TYR A 33 -10.27 -20.07 -16.85
C TYR A 33 -11.74 -20.31 -16.50
N LYS A 34 -11.99 -21.26 -15.59
CA LYS A 34 -13.31 -21.58 -15.05
C LYS A 34 -13.83 -20.46 -14.15
N VAL A 35 -15.08 -20.09 -14.37
CA VAL A 35 -15.83 -19.09 -13.62
C VAL A 35 -17.08 -19.76 -13.08
N LEU A 36 -17.30 -19.67 -11.78
CA LEU A 36 -18.49 -20.20 -11.13
C LEU A 36 -19.76 -19.53 -11.65
N SER A 37 -20.88 -20.25 -11.59
CA SER A 37 -22.22 -19.67 -11.78
C SER A 37 -22.39 -18.38 -10.98
N ASP A 38 -23.07 -17.37 -11.55
CA ASP A 38 -23.13 -16.02 -10.99
C ASP A 38 -23.82 -15.94 -9.61
N CYS A 39 -24.56 -16.98 -9.21
CA CYS A 39 -25.17 -17.08 -7.89
C CYS A 39 -24.19 -17.45 -6.75
N VAL A 40 -22.96 -17.89 -7.07
CA VAL A 40 -21.99 -18.34 -6.06
C VAL A 40 -20.59 -17.79 -6.27
N ARG A 41 -19.97 -17.34 -5.17
CA ARG A 41 -18.60 -16.81 -5.10
C ARG A 41 -17.98 -17.20 -3.76
N VAL A 42 -16.65 -17.16 -3.68
CA VAL A 42 -15.87 -17.45 -2.47
C VAL A 42 -15.30 -16.17 -1.89
N ILE A 43 -15.25 -16.07 -0.56
CA ILE A 43 -14.44 -15.09 0.16
C ILE A 43 -13.51 -15.81 1.13
N GLN A 44 -12.19 -15.61 1.01
CA GLN A 44 -11.22 -16.12 1.98
C GLN A 44 -10.92 -15.01 2.99
N GLY A 45 -11.21 -15.26 4.28
CA GLY A 45 -11.00 -14.30 5.36
C GLY A 45 -9.93 -14.71 6.38
N ASP A 46 -9.64 -16.00 6.47
CA ASP A 46 -8.69 -16.58 7.42
C ASP A 46 -7.28 -16.68 6.83
N GLY A 47 -6.24 -16.45 7.66
CA GLY A 47 -4.84 -16.56 7.22
C GLY A 47 -4.42 -15.61 6.07
N VAL A 48 -5.17 -14.54 5.83
CA VAL A 48 -4.89 -13.59 4.72
C VAL A 48 -3.88 -12.53 5.16
N ASP A 49 -2.81 -12.39 4.40
CA ASP A 49 -1.89 -11.26 4.39
C ASP A 49 -1.38 -10.97 2.96
N VAL A 50 -0.48 -9.99 2.81
CA VAL A 50 0.03 -9.58 1.49
C VAL A 50 0.73 -10.73 0.75
N ASP A 51 1.40 -11.62 1.48
CA ASP A 51 2.16 -12.72 0.90
C ASP A 51 1.21 -13.87 0.55
N SER A 52 0.29 -14.23 1.46
CA SER A 52 -0.63 -15.35 1.23
C SER A 52 -1.62 -15.09 0.09
N ILE A 53 -2.05 -13.84 -0.14
CA ILE A 53 -2.88 -13.49 -1.30
C ILE A 53 -2.21 -13.92 -2.61
N GLY A 54 -0.91 -13.63 -2.78
CA GLY A 54 -0.17 -14.00 -3.98
C GLY A 54 -0.14 -15.52 -4.20
N VAL A 55 0.12 -16.28 -3.13
CA VAL A 55 0.15 -17.75 -3.16
C VAL A 55 -1.23 -18.31 -3.51
N ILE A 56 -2.30 -17.83 -2.86
CA ILE A 56 -3.67 -18.30 -3.11
C ILE A 56 -4.07 -18.04 -4.57
N LEU A 57 -3.81 -16.84 -5.10
CA LEU A 57 -4.09 -16.50 -6.49
C LEU A 57 -3.37 -17.42 -7.47
N GLN A 58 -2.10 -17.73 -7.21
CA GLN A 58 -1.33 -18.68 -8.02
C GLN A 58 -1.96 -20.08 -8.00
N ARG A 59 -2.40 -20.56 -6.83
CA ARG A 59 -3.06 -21.87 -6.70
C ARG A 59 -4.41 -21.93 -7.43
N ILE A 60 -5.21 -20.87 -7.33
CA ILE A 60 -6.47 -20.74 -8.09
C ILE A 60 -6.21 -20.87 -9.59
N GLN A 61 -5.19 -20.16 -10.10
CA GLN A 61 -4.83 -20.22 -11.52
C GLN A 61 -4.31 -21.60 -11.94
N GLN A 62 -3.49 -22.26 -11.11
CA GLN A 62 -3.01 -23.62 -11.34
C GLN A 62 -4.15 -24.64 -11.39
N ALA A 63 -5.19 -24.45 -10.58
CA ALA A 63 -6.41 -25.27 -10.62
C ALA A 63 -7.33 -24.94 -11.82
N GLY A 64 -6.94 -23.99 -12.68
CA GLY A 64 -7.69 -23.61 -13.88
C GLY A 64 -8.89 -22.69 -13.60
N PHE A 65 -8.93 -22.02 -12.45
CA PHE A 65 -10.00 -21.10 -12.09
C PHE A 65 -9.63 -19.63 -12.30
N SER A 66 -10.64 -18.81 -12.57
CA SER A 66 -10.51 -17.36 -12.65
C SER A 66 -10.44 -16.78 -11.25
N THR A 67 -9.58 -15.78 -11.06
CA THR A 67 -9.46 -15.06 -9.78
C THR A 67 -10.69 -14.21 -9.47
N GLU A 68 -11.57 -13.95 -10.45
CA GLU A 68 -12.85 -13.26 -10.24
C GLU A 68 -13.85 -14.03 -9.38
N ASN A 69 -13.60 -15.32 -9.14
CA ASN A 69 -14.41 -16.14 -8.26
C ASN A 69 -14.21 -15.83 -6.77
N VAL A 70 -13.14 -15.11 -6.42
CA VAL A 70 -12.66 -14.98 -5.05
C VAL A 70 -12.49 -13.52 -4.63
N ALA A 71 -13.00 -13.18 -3.46
CA ALA A 71 -12.66 -11.97 -2.73
C ALA A 71 -11.81 -12.31 -1.49
N PHE A 72 -11.09 -11.33 -0.95
CA PHE A 72 -10.28 -11.51 0.26
C PHE A 72 -10.73 -10.57 1.37
N GLY A 73 -10.88 -11.10 2.57
CA GLY A 73 -10.99 -10.34 3.81
C GLY A 73 -9.67 -10.40 4.56
N MET A 74 -9.11 -9.24 4.93
CA MET A 74 -7.84 -9.18 5.65
C MET A 74 -8.04 -8.41 6.96
N GLY A 75 -8.00 -9.12 8.09
CA GLY A 75 -8.16 -8.56 9.43
C GLY A 75 -6.84 -8.05 10.01
N GLY A 76 -6.28 -8.79 10.98
CA GLY A 76 -5.03 -8.43 11.66
C GLY A 76 -3.84 -8.22 10.72
N GLY A 77 -3.76 -8.96 9.60
CA GLY A 77 -2.74 -8.77 8.56
C GLY A 77 -2.73 -7.37 7.97
N LEU A 78 -3.90 -6.73 7.83
CA LEU A 78 -4.04 -5.40 7.24
C LEU A 78 -3.82 -4.29 8.27
N LEU A 79 -4.38 -4.45 9.46
CA LEU A 79 -4.51 -3.35 10.42
C LEU A 79 -3.61 -3.46 11.65
N GLN A 80 -3.02 -4.62 11.94
CA GLN A 80 -2.26 -4.86 13.18
C GLN A 80 -0.86 -5.46 12.97
N LYS A 81 -0.62 -6.22 11.90
CA LYS A 81 0.70 -6.77 11.55
C LYS A 81 1.58 -5.76 10.80
N VAL A 82 1.40 -4.48 11.08
CA VAL A 82 2.20 -3.37 10.56
C VAL A 82 2.76 -2.57 11.73
N ASN A 83 3.98 -2.06 11.58
CA ASN A 83 4.60 -1.21 12.59
C ASN A 83 5.32 -0.02 11.93
N ARG A 84 5.81 0.90 12.76
CA ARG A 84 6.51 2.12 12.30
C ARG A 84 7.68 1.80 11.34
N ASP A 85 8.36 0.68 11.57
CA ASP A 85 9.53 0.27 10.80
C ASP A 85 9.19 -0.41 9.47
N THR A 86 7.97 -0.92 9.29
CA THR A 86 7.50 -1.50 8.02
C THR A 86 7.78 -0.57 6.83
N LEU A 87 7.51 0.74 6.99
CA LEU A 87 7.84 1.78 6.01
C LEU A 87 8.97 2.72 6.48
N ARG A 88 9.62 2.40 7.60
CA ARG A 88 10.69 3.21 8.23
C ARG A 88 10.28 4.67 8.47
N PHE A 89 9.03 4.91 8.87
CA PHE A 89 8.58 6.27 9.18
C PHE A 89 9.41 6.87 10.32
N ALA A 90 9.90 8.09 10.10
CA ALA A 90 10.83 8.75 10.98
C ALA A 90 10.68 10.28 10.91
N MET A 91 10.74 10.94 12.06
CA MET A 91 10.90 12.38 12.18
C MET A 91 12.32 12.71 12.66
N LYS A 92 12.97 13.70 12.03
CA LYS A 92 14.32 14.17 12.35
C LYS A 92 14.40 15.68 12.12
N ALA A 93 15.05 16.39 13.03
CA ALA A 93 15.44 17.77 12.78
C ALA A 93 16.49 17.81 11.66
N SER A 94 16.25 18.63 10.64
CA SER A 94 17.16 18.78 9.49
C SER A 94 17.82 20.16 9.43
N ALA A 95 17.24 21.17 10.09
CA ALA A 95 17.80 22.52 10.18
C ALA A 95 17.36 23.23 11.46
N MET A 96 18.15 24.20 11.91
CA MET A 96 17.82 25.12 12.98
C MET A 96 18.20 26.54 12.60
N GLN A 97 17.45 27.54 13.07
CA GLN A 97 17.79 28.95 12.89
C GLN A 97 18.41 29.50 14.18
N ILE A 98 19.63 30.04 14.09
CA ILE A 98 20.34 30.67 15.20
C ILE A 98 20.74 32.08 14.75
N ASN A 99 20.33 33.10 15.49
CA ASN A 99 20.62 34.51 15.20
C ASN A 99 20.29 34.88 13.74
N GLY A 100 19.14 34.43 13.24
CA GLY A 100 18.68 34.66 11.87
C GLY A 100 19.29 33.73 10.80
N ALA A 101 20.37 33.01 11.10
CA ALA A 101 21.05 32.14 10.15
C ALA A 101 20.61 30.66 10.28
N TRP A 102 20.29 30.04 9.14
CA TRP A 102 20.00 28.60 9.09
C TRP A 102 21.28 27.77 9.19
N ARG A 103 21.24 26.71 10.00
CA ARG A 103 22.30 25.70 10.12
C ARG A 103 21.72 24.32 9.88
N ASP A 104 22.47 23.51 9.16
CA ASP A 104 22.14 22.10 8.92
C ASP A 104 22.27 21.29 10.21
N VAL A 105 21.29 20.43 10.49
CA VAL A 105 21.30 19.47 11.58
C VAL A 105 21.05 18.09 10.97
N TYR A 106 21.84 17.08 11.34
CA TYR A 106 21.63 15.73 10.84
C TYR A 106 22.28 14.68 11.74
N LYS A 107 21.78 13.45 11.65
CA LYS A 107 22.37 12.28 12.31
C LYS A 107 23.12 11.47 11.28
N GLN A 108 24.36 11.10 11.59
CA GLN A 108 25.19 10.20 10.79
C GLN A 108 25.88 9.19 11.70
N PRO A 109 25.19 8.10 12.10
CA PRO A 109 25.79 7.09 12.97
C PRO A 109 26.92 6.35 12.24
N ILE A 110 28.06 6.16 12.93
CA ILE A 110 29.21 5.42 12.37
C ILE A 110 28.84 3.96 12.08
N THR A 111 28.01 3.35 12.92
CA THR A 111 27.68 1.92 12.88
C THR A 111 26.45 1.57 12.03
N ASP A 112 25.72 2.56 11.50
CA ASP A 112 24.48 2.32 10.75
C ASP A 112 24.22 3.43 9.71
N ALA A 113 24.77 3.25 8.51
CA ALA A 113 24.62 4.17 7.39
C ALA A 113 23.15 4.32 6.95
N GLY A 114 22.30 3.32 7.20
CA GLY A 114 20.87 3.37 6.87
C GLY A 114 20.09 4.39 7.70
N LYS A 115 20.67 4.88 8.80
CA LYS A 115 20.09 5.90 9.68
C LYS A 115 20.61 7.32 9.41
N HIS A 116 21.32 7.53 8.30
CA HIS A 116 21.73 8.86 7.88
C HIS A 116 20.52 9.72 7.51
N SER A 117 20.36 10.89 8.15
CA SER A 117 19.24 11.79 7.88
C SER A 117 19.60 12.87 6.86
N LYS A 118 18.60 13.38 6.14
CA LYS A 118 18.75 14.58 5.29
C LYS A 118 19.06 15.81 6.15
N ARG A 119 19.62 16.85 5.53
CA ARG A 119 20.05 18.10 6.17
C ARG A 119 19.59 19.33 5.41
N GLY A 120 19.42 20.44 6.14
CA GLY A 120 18.93 21.71 5.63
C GLY A 120 17.42 21.80 5.58
N ARG A 121 16.94 22.94 5.06
CA ARG A 121 15.52 23.10 4.70
C ARG A 121 15.26 22.30 3.43
N LEU A 122 14.14 21.60 3.36
CA LEU A 122 13.84 20.63 2.30
C LEU A 122 12.64 21.06 1.46
N ALA A 123 12.65 20.66 0.19
CA ALA A 123 11.52 20.72 -0.73
C ALA A 123 11.37 19.37 -1.43
N VAL A 124 10.18 19.08 -1.94
CA VAL A 124 9.89 17.87 -2.72
C VAL A 124 9.45 18.32 -4.10
N ILE A 125 9.98 17.68 -5.14
CA ILE A 125 9.75 18.02 -6.54
C ILE A 125 9.40 16.76 -7.32
N LYS A 126 8.79 16.93 -8.49
CA LYS A 126 8.62 15.87 -9.49
C LYS A 126 9.47 16.24 -10.71
N ASP A 127 10.58 15.55 -10.88
CA ASP A 127 11.53 15.76 -11.97
C ASP A 127 11.50 14.56 -12.90
N ALA A 128 11.16 14.79 -14.18
CA ALA A 128 10.99 13.74 -15.20
C ALA A 128 10.13 12.54 -14.74
N GLY A 129 9.05 12.80 -14.00
CA GLY A 129 8.16 11.76 -13.46
C GLY A 129 8.59 11.16 -12.13
N VAL A 130 9.82 11.42 -11.67
CA VAL A 130 10.39 10.88 -10.44
C VAL A 130 10.25 11.88 -9.29
N ILE A 131 9.74 11.42 -8.15
CA ILE A 131 9.67 12.23 -6.93
C ILE A 131 11.06 12.28 -6.28
N LYS A 132 11.55 13.49 -6.01
CA LYS A 132 12.86 13.73 -5.38
C LYS A 132 12.74 14.73 -4.24
N THR A 133 13.57 14.58 -3.21
CA THR A 133 13.76 15.60 -2.17
C THR A 133 15.01 16.40 -2.48
N ILE A 134 14.88 17.72 -2.52
CA ILE A 134 15.99 18.66 -2.71
C ILE A 134 16.09 19.60 -1.50
N ARG A 135 17.16 20.40 -1.45
CA ARG A 135 17.20 21.52 -0.52
C ARG A 135 16.26 22.64 -1.01
N ALA A 136 15.61 23.31 -0.09
CA ALA A 136 14.69 24.40 -0.40
C ALA A 136 15.38 25.63 -1.02
N ASP A 137 16.67 25.82 -0.77
CA ASP A 137 17.49 26.89 -1.38
C ASP A 137 17.88 26.60 -2.84
N ALA A 138 17.74 25.35 -3.30
CA ALA A 138 17.95 24.95 -4.69
C ALA A 138 16.68 25.03 -5.56
N LEU A 139 15.54 25.38 -4.95
CA LEU A 139 14.25 25.51 -5.64
C LEU A 139 14.26 26.77 -6.52
N SER A 140 14.45 26.60 -7.83
CA SER A 140 14.60 27.73 -8.77
C SER A 140 13.38 27.95 -9.68
N TRP A 141 12.64 26.90 -10.04
CA TRP A 141 11.46 26.97 -10.92
C TRP A 141 10.46 25.81 -10.73
N GLU A 142 10.81 24.79 -9.95
CA GLU A 142 9.94 23.65 -9.66
C GLU A 142 8.94 24.01 -8.56
N SER A 143 7.67 23.61 -8.73
CA SER A 143 6.68 23.75 -7.66
C SER A 143 7.01 22.75 -6.55
N ASN A 144 7.31 23.25 -5.35
CA ASN A 144 7.40 22.38 -4.18
C ASN A 144 6.07 21.65 -3.97
N LEU A 145 6.10 20.32 -4.02
CA LEU A 145 4.94 19.46 -3.79
C LEU A 145 4.48 19.51 -2.34
N LEU A 146 5.34 19.94 -1.42
CA LEU A 146 4.95 20.22 -0.04
C LEU A 146 4.15 21.51 0.01
N ARG A 147 2.95 21.42 0.58
CA ARG A 147 2.05 22.55 0.83
C ARG A 147 1.82 22.72 2.32
N PRO A 148 1.71 23.96 2.83
CA PRO A 148 1.37 24.19 4.23
C PRO A 148 -0.07 23.72 4.49
N VAL A 149 -0.23 22.71 5.36
CA VAL A 149 -1.55 22.20 5.78
C VAL A 149 -1.98 22.73 7.15
N PHE A 150 -1.04 23.19 7.96
CA PHE A 150 -1.27 23.72 9.30
C PHE A 150 -0.28 24.87 9.57
N ARG A 151 -0.74 25.94 10.21
CA ARG A 151 0.11 27.08 10.58
C ARG A 151 -0.46 27.78 11.81
N ASN A 152 0.38 28.02 12.82
CA ASN A 152 0.06 28.84 14.00
C ASN A 152 -1.26 28.48 14.72
N GLY A 153 -1.59 27.18 14.82
CA GLY A 153 -2.81 26.74 15.48
C GLY A 153 -3.98 26.47 14.51
N GLU A 154 -3.86 26.86 13.25
CA GLU A 154 -4.95 26.77 12.27
C GLU A 154 -4.69 25.70 11.21
N LEU A 155 -5.72 24.90 10.94
CA LEU A 155 -5.75 23.96 9.81
C LEU A 155 -6.07 24.74 8.53
N LEU A 156 -5.12 24.77 7.60
CA LEU A 156 -5.24 25.51 6.32
C LEU A 156 -5.86 24.67 5.22
N ILE A 157 -5.72 23.34 5.31
CA ILE A 157 -6.18 22.40 4.30
C ILE A 157 -6.83 21.22 5.02
N ASP A 158 -8.13 21.07 4.80
CA ASP A 158 -8.94 19.96 5.30
C ASP A 158 -9.47 19.16 4.09
N ASP A 159 -8.62 18.25 3.58
CA ASP A 159 -8.98 17.46 2.41
C ASP A 159 -10.04 16.41 2.78
N ARG A 160 -11.11 16.36 2.00
CA ARG A 160 -12.11 15.29 2.10
C ARG A 160 -11.54 13.94 1.66
N PHE A 161 -12.15 12.87 2.15
CA PHE A 161 -11.69 11.50 1.90
C PHE A 161 -11.75 11.09 0.41
N ASP A 162 -12.75 11.54 -0.34
CA ASP A 162 -12.85 11.38 -1.79
C ASP A 162 -11.65 12.00 -2.53
N VAL A 163 -11.26 13.21 -2.16
CA VAL A 163 -10.08 13.89 -2.72
C VAL A 163 -8.78 13.13 -2.42
N VAL A 164 -8.68 12.50 -1.24
CA VAL A 164 -7.52 11.63 -0.92
C VAL A 164 -7.53 10.37 -1.79
N ARG A 165 -8.69 9.73 -1.99
CA ARG A 165 -8.84 8.54 -2.84
C ARG A 165 -8.53 8.81 -4.31
N GLU A 166 -8.97 9.94 -4.84
CA GLU A 166 -8.64 10.34 -6.22
C GLU A 166 -7.12 10.49 -6.41
N ARG A 167 -6.44 11.13 -5.46
CA ARG A 167 -4.97 11.28 -5.49
C ARG A 167 -4.23 9.95 -5.42
N SER A 168 -4.71 8.97 -4.64
CA SER A 168 -4.06 7.65 -4.57
C SER A 168 -4.22 6.83 -5.85
N ASN A 169 -5.25 7.11 -6.65
CA ASN A 169 -5.53 6.40 -7.91
C ASN A 169 -4.79 7.01 -9.12
N ALA A 170 -4.24 8.21 -8.98
CA ALA A 170 -3.59 8.96 -10.07
C ALA A 170 -2.12 8.56 -10.31
N VAL A 171 -1.71 7.35 -9.88
CA VAL A 171 -0.35 6.83 -9.97
C VAL A 171 -0.23 5.80 -11.09
#